data_AF-A0A349YTD8-F1
#
_entry.id   AF-A0A349YTD8-F1
#
_cell.length_a   1.000
_cell.length_b   1.000
_cell.length_c   1.000
_cell.angle_alpha   90.00
_cell.angle_beta   90.00
_cell.angle_gamma   90.00
#
_symmetry.space_group_name_H-M   'P 1'
#
loop_
_entity.id
_entity.type
_entity.pdbx_description
1 polymer ?
#
loop_
_entity_poly.entity_id
_entity_poly.type
_entity_poly.pdbx_seq_one_letter_code
_entity_poly.pdbx_strand_id
1 'polypeptide(L)'
;MPSLSTARRVANAKNNGAKTIGQIYKEQSDWAMEETFENDIQSKVCYIYDFYHDDQPRLAESMTYENTTKTRIDAKFIIKSYQSMDKDQVDYYVQFRPSQSVRFSENDELYYFETDYKTTYGNTFPIGLYLDIPDDRNVYHKWLICREEKANQFPKYLVLPCDYELCWIETNGKDRIKRRMWSVLRMQSSYTIGQYTDRVFTRTDNQNKIWLPLNKLTEKFWYTNSEDTTMRIVVSAPTEHPLIWACTKIENIQPIGIQKLTIYQTVWSDNRDYIEKDENGNIIGMWASYFDSEIAPSDPDTPTPTPSPETNILASIICSASSIKVGGSYRTLNIKFTNDSGEDVTNDFDKATIEWSYTINGNNYSKIIENVISFNQRKIKMPDDYEQIGKILIISCTIFREDIGYIHSEQLQLEITE
;
A
#
# COMPACT_ATOMS: atom_id res chain seq x y z
N MET A 1 -36.84 16.28 -10.31
CA MET A 1 -37.30 15.03 -9.65
C MET A 1 -38.60 14.56 -10.29
N PRO A 2 -38.75 13.29 -10.68
CA PRO A 2 -40.05 12.74 -11.10
C PRO A 2 -41.01 12.71 -9.90
N SER A 3 -42.31 12.88 -10.14
CA SER A 3 -43.30 12.85 -9.07
C SER A 3 -43.51 11.44 -8.50
N LEU A 4 -43.90 11.33 -7.23
CA LEU A 4 -44.11 10.05 -6.53
C LEU A 4 -45.16 9.16 -7.21
N SER A 5 -46.12 9.77 -7.91
CA SER A 5 -47.12 9.07 -8.72
C SER A 5 -46.53 8.54 -10.03
N THR A 6 -45.56 9.25 -10.62
CA THR A 6 -44.78 8.80 -11.79
C THR A 6 -43.90 7.61 -11.43
N ALA A 7 -43.22 7.64 -10.27
CA ALA A 7 -42.42 6.52 -9.77
C ALA A 7 -43.29 5.27 -9.52
N ARG A 8 -44.48 5.44 -8.93
CA ARG A 8 -45.47 4.36 -8.75
C ARG A 8 -45.99 3.78 -10.07
N ARG A 9 -46.24 4.63 -11.08
CA ARG A 9 -46.66 4.16 -12.42
C ARG A 9 -45.56 3.38 -13.13
N VAL A 10 -44.31 3.82 -13.03
CA VAL A 10 -43.16 3.12 -13.65
C VAL A 10 -42.88 1.79 -12.94
N ALA A 11 -43.06 1.70 -11.62
CA ALA A 11 -42.95 0.45 -10.87
C ALA A 11 -44.05 -0.57 -11.27
N ASN A 12 -45.30 -0.12 -11.45
CA ASN A 12 -46.40 -0.99 -11.87
C ASN A 12 -46.36 -1.36 -13.36
N ALA A 13 -45.75 -0.54 -14.21
CA ALA A 13 -45.68 -0.76 -15.66
C ALA A 13 -44.48 -1.61 -16.09
N LYS A 14 -43.43 -1.75 -15.26
CA LYS A 14 -42.23 -2.52 -15.58
C LYS A 14 -42.33 -3.97 -15.12
N ASN A 15 -43.28 -4.74 -15.65
CA ASN A 15 -43.11 -6.19 -15.70
C ASN A 15 -42.21 -6.50 -16.91
N ASN A 16 -40.93 -6.14 -16.81
CA ASN A 16 -39.96 -6.30 -17.88
C ASN A 16 -39.48 -7.76 -17.92
N GLY A 17 -40.34 -8.63 -18.44
CA GLY A 17 -40.04 -9.95 -19.03
C GLY A 17 -39.50 -11.08 -18.13
N ALA A 18 -38.80 -10.80 -17.01
CA ALA A 18 -38.21 -11.85 -16.16
C ALA A 18 -37.78 -11.41 -14.75
N LYS A 19 -37.89 -10.12 -14.38
CA LYS A 19 -37.41 -9.61 -13.07
C LYS A 19 -38.54 -9.48 -12.04
N THR A 20 -38.26 -9.85 -10.80
CA THR A 20 -39.18 -9.66 -9.67
C THR A 20 -39.30 -8.19 -9.28
N ILE A 21 -40.42 -7.81 -8.64
CA ILE A 21 -40.63 -6.45 -8.11
C ILE A 21 -39.47 -6.01 -7.19
N GLY A 22 -38.95 -6.92 -6.37
CA GLY A 22 -37.81 -6.64 -5.48
C GLY A 22 -36.52 -6.30 -6.23
N GLN A 23 -36.24 -6.98 -7.35
CA GLN A 23 -35.09 -6.66 -8.19
C GLN A 23 -35.22 -5.29 -8.85
N ILE A 24 -36.43 -4.93 -9.30
CA ILE A 24 -36.68 -3.60 -9.88
C ILE A 24 -36.46 -2.50 -8.84
N TYR A 25 -36.95 -2.68 -7.60
CA TYR A 25 -36.71 -1.71 -6.54
C TYR A 25 -35.23 -1.62 -6.16
N LYS A 26 -34.50 -2.74 -6.15
CA LYS A 26 -33.05 -2.71 -5.94
C LYS A 26 -32.34 -1.90 -7.04
N GLU A 27 -32.62 -2.17 -8.31
CA GLU A 27 -32.01 -1.43 -9.43
C GLU A 27 -32.34 0.07 -9.39
N GLN A 28 -33.57 0.44 -9.00
CA GLN A 28 -33.95 1.83 -8.80
C GLN A 28 -33.21 2.48 -7.63
N SER A 29 -33.05 1.76 -6.52
CA SER A 29 -32.26 2.22 -5.36
C SER A 29 -30.80 2.41 -5.73
N ASP A 30 -30.18 1.44 -6.42
CA ASP A 30 -28.79 1.49 -6.84
C ASP A 30 -28.54 2.67 -7.79
N TRP A 31 -29.43 2.87 -8.79
CA TRP A 31 -29.39 4.04 -9.68
C TRP A 31 -29.50 5.35 -8.90
N ALA A 32 -30.46 5.46 -7.97
CA ALA A 32 -30.63 6.68 -7.18
C ALA A 32 -29.43 6.96 -6.28
N MET A 33 -28.81 5.93 -5.69
CA MET A 33 -27.61 6.06 -4.88
C MET A 33 -26.42 6.51 -5.71
N GLU A 34 -26.27 6.00 -6.93
CA GLU A 34 -25.20 6.38 -7.87
C GLU A 34 -25.31 7.87 -8.26
N GLU A 35 -26.50 8.31 -8.68
CA GLU A 35 -26.77 9.70 -9.09
C GLU A 35 -26.61 10.71 -7.94
N THR A 36 -26.82 10.27 -6.69
CA THR A 36 -26.72 11.13 -5.50
C THR A 36 -25.40 10.96 -4.76
N PHE A 37 -24.50 10.09 -5.22
CA PHE A 37 -23.30 9.72 -4.47
C PHE A 37 -22.40 10.93 -4.20
N GLU A 38 -22.13 11.75 -5.22
CA GLU A 38 -21.25 12.92 -5.13
C GLU A 38 -21.89 14.12 -4.42
N ASN A 39 -23.22 14.13 -4.33
CA ASN A 39 -23.97 15.21 -3.67
C ASN A 39 -24.09 14.99 -2.15
N ASP A 40 -23.60 13.87 -1.63
CA ASP A 40 -23.63 13.54 -0.21
C ASP A 40 -22.37 14.05 0.50
N ILE A 41 -22.55 14.72 1.65
CA ILE A 41 -21.43 15.21 2.48
C ILE A 41 -20.53 14.08 2.98
N GLN A 42 -21.06 12.87 3.08
CA GLN A 42 -20.32 11.68 3.49
C GLN A 42 -19.44 11.12 2.38
N SER A 43 -19.61 11.57 1.13
CA SER A 43 -18.87 11.10 -0.03
C SER A 43 -17.43 11.60 0.00
N LYS A 44 -16.49 10.67 -0.09
CA LYS A 44 -15.05 10.94 -0.05
C LYS A 44 -14.37 10.18 -1.19
N VAL A 45 -13.33 10.80 -1.74
CA VAL A 45 -12.38 10.13 -2.64
C VAL A 45 -11.32 9.46 -1.76
N CYS A 46 -11.26 8.15 -1.81
CA CYS A 46 -10.39 7.32 -0.99
C CYS A 46 -9.40 6.55 -1.87
N TYR A 47 -8.45 5.87 -1.22
CA TYR A 47 -7.47 5.01 -1.89
C TYR A 47 -7.38 3.66 -1.20
N ILE A 48 -7.62 2.58 -1.93
CA ILE A 48 -7.63 1.20 -1.43
C ILE A 48 -6.41 0.44 -1.94
N TYR A 49 -5.77 -0.32 -1.05
CA TYR A 49 -4.51 -1.01 -1.34
C TYR A 49 -4.22 -2.08 -0.29
N ASP A 50 -3.31 -2.99 -0.59
CA ASP A 50 -2.78 -3.95 0.38
C ASP A 50 -1.45 -3.46 0.98
N PHE A 51 -0.77 -4.28 1.77
CA PHE A 51 0.53 -3.89 2.33
C PHE A 51 1.63 -3.67 1.26
N TYR A 52 1.58 -4.39 0.13
CA TYR A 52 2.65 -4.36 -0.87
C TYR A 52 2.49 -3.23 -1.88
N HIS A 53 1.28 -2.69 -2.04
CA HIS A 53 0.97 -1.54 -2.90
C HIS A 53 0.87 -0.23 -2.10
N ASP A 54 1.42 -0.19 -0.87
CA ASP A 54 1.59 1.05 -0.10
C ASP A 54 2.92 1.71 -0.45
N ASP A 55 2.86 2.77 -1.26
CA ASP A 55 3.99 3.63 -1.63
C ASP A 55 4.46 4.54 -0.49
N GLN A 56 3.65 4.71 0.56
CA GLN A 56 3.93 5.55 1.73
C GLN A 56 3.78 4.78 3.05
N PRO A 57 4.50 3.65 3.22
CA PRO A 57 4.28 2.73 4.35
C PRO A 57 4.67 3.32 5.71
N ARG A 58 5.40 4.44 5.75
CA ARG A 58 5.82 5.12 6.98
C ARG A 58 4.82 6.15 7.48
N LEU A 59 3.76 6.44 6.72
CA LEU A 59 2.76 7.44 7.07
C LEU A 59 1.42 6.77 7.39
N ALA A 60 0.83 7.15 8.53
CA ALA A 60 -0.57 6.84 8.86
C ALA A 60 -1.51 8.01 8.59
N GLU A 61 -0.97 9.23 8.50
CA GLU A 61 -1.70 10.45 8.19
C GLU A 61 -0.93 11.31 7.19
N SER A 62 -1.63 12.22 6.53
CA SER A 62 -1.05 13.21 5.60
C SER A 62 -0.36 12.60 4.37
N MET A 63 -0.81 11.43 3.89
CA MET A 63 -0.36 10.85 2.62
C MET A 63 -0.79 11.71 1.42
N THR A 64 -0.03 11.59 0.32
CA THR A 64 -0.27 12.30 -0.95
C THR A 64 -0.42 11.32 -2.12
N TYR A 65 -1.06 11.72 -3.23
CA TYR A 65 -1.51 10.77 -4.27
C TYR A 65 -1.21 11.20 -5.71
N GLU A 66 -0.22 12.07 -5.93
CA GLU A 66 0.14 12.51 -7.28
C GLU A 66 0.75 11.38 -8.14
N ASN A 67 1.58 10.53 -7.53
CA ASN A 67 2.25 9.38 -8.18
C ASN A 67 2.13 8.14 -7.30
N THR A 68 0.91 7.67 -7.08
CA THR A 68 0.63 6.59 -6.13
C THR A 68 0.40 5.24 -6.79
N THR A 69 0.83 4.17 -6.13
CA THR A 69 0.49 2.78 -6.49
C THR A 69 -0.88 2.33 -5.98
N LYS A 70 -1.57 3.19 -5.23
CA LYS A 70 -2.85 2.87 -4.59
C LYS A 70 -4.01 3.12 -5.55
N THR A 71 -4.99 2.22 -5.56
CA THR A 71 -6.17 2.36 -6.41
C THR A 71 -7.13 3.39 -5.84
N ARG A 72 -7.47 4.40 -6.65
CA ARG A 72 -8.49 5.41 -6.31
C ARG A 72 -9.88 4.75 -6.24
N ILE A 73 -10.64 5.02 -5.18
CA ILE A 73 -11.99 4.49 -4.98
C ILE A 73 -12.89 5.52 -4.31
N ASP A 74 -14.15 5.62 -4.73
CA ASP A 74 -15.11 6.51 -4.08
C ASP A 74 -15.90 5.75 -2.99
N ALA A 75 -15.96 6.32 -1.78
CA ALA A 75 -16.66 5.72 -0.66
C ALA A 75 -17.42 6.78 0.16
N LYS A 76 -18.58 6.39 0.71
CA LYS A 76 -19.24 7.16 1.78
C LYS A 76 -18.66 6.74 3.12
N PHE A 77 -18.13 7.70 3.88
CA PHE A 77 -17.65 7.49 5.24
C PHE A 77 -18.72 7.87 6.26
N ILE A 78 -19.12 6.90 7.10
CA ILE A 78 -20.29 7.00 7.96
C ILE A 78 -19.89 6.65 9.39
N ILE A 79 -20.19 7.55 10.32
CA ILE A 79 -19.97 7.33 11.75
C ILE A 79 -21.03 6.35 12.26
N LYS A 80 -20.60 5.19 12.78
CA LYS A 80 -21.51 4.19 13.37
C LYS A 80 -21.97 4.60 14.77
N SER A 81 -21.03 5.08 15.58
CA SER A 81 -21.27 5.56 16.93
C SER A 81 -20.28 6.66 17.28
N TYR A 82 -20.58 7.45 18.31
CA TYR A 82 -19.66 8.47 18.81
C TYR A 82 -18.82 7.93 19.96
N GLN A 83 -17.57 8.39 20.03
CA GLN A 83 -16.61 7.92 21.02
C GLN A 83 -17.01 8.35 22.43
N SER A 84 -16.76 7.47 23.40
CA SER A 84 -16.84 7.74 24.83
C SER A 84 -15.52 7.32 25.44
N MET A 85 -15.01 8.08 26.41
CA MET A 85 -13.72 7.82 27.07
C MET A 85 -13.63 6.40 27.64
N ASP A 86 -14.74 5.89 28.16
CA ASP A 86 -14.83 4.57 28.79
C ASP A 86 -14.93 3.39 27.81
N LYS A 87 -14.89 3.64 26.50
CA LYS A 87 -15.08 2.61 25.47
C LYS A 87 -13.93 2.57 24.49
N ASP A 88 -13.74 1.37 23.94
CA ASP A 88 -12.92 1.11 22.78
C ASP A 88 -13.14 2.14 21.67
N GLN A 89 -12.11 2.32 20.86
CA GLN A 89 -12.18 3.11 19.64
C GLN A 89 -13.38 2.67 18.79
N VAL A 90 -14.09 3.66 18.26
CA VAL A 90 -15.35 3.46 17.57
C VAL A 90 -15.11 2.81 16.21
N ASP A 91 -15.96 1.87 15.83
CA ASP A 91 -16.00 1.41 14.45
C ASP A 91 -16.67 2.47 13.56
N TYR A 92 -16.24 2.54 12.31
CA TYR A 92 -16.87 3.37 11.28
C TYR A 92 -17.34 2.49 10.13
N TYR A 93 -18.25 3.01 9.32
CA TYR A 93 -18.68 2.35 8.11
C TYR A 93 -18.12 3.05 6.89
N VAL A 94 -17.72 2.26 5.91
CA VAL A 94 -17.55 2.70 4.54
C VAL A 94 -18.54 1.99 3.64
N GLN A 95 -19.07 2.72 2.67
CA GLN A 95 -19.97 2.21 1.65
C GLN A 95 -19.45 2.64 0.28
N PHE A 96 -19.05 1.68 -0.55
CA PHE A 96 -18.66 1.98 -1.92
C PHE A 96 -19.86 2.28 -2.81
N ARG A 97 -19.59 2.84 -3.99
CA ARG A 97 -20.61 3.00 -5.04
C ARG A 97 -21.25 1.64 -5.36
N PRO A 98 -22.55 1.58 -5.66
CA PRO A 98 -23.20 0.35 -6.14
C PRO A 98 -22.53 -0.24 -7.39
N SER A 99 -21.98 0.61 -8.25
CA SER A 99 -21.22 0.24 -9.45
C SER A 99 -19.81 -0.30 -9.17
N GLN A 100 -19.28 -0.17 -7.94
CA GLN A 100 -17.95 -0.64 -7.59
C GLN A 100 -17.85 -2.15 -7.78
N SER A 101 -16.87 -2.58 -8.58
CA SER A 101 -16.63 -4.00 -8.76
C SER A 101 -16.11 -4.64 -7.47
N VAL A 102 -16.60 -5.86 -7.21
CA VAL A 102 -16.17 -6.74 -6.10
C VAL A 102 -15.46 -8.00 -6.61
N ARG A 103 -15.23 -8.06 -7.93
CA ARG A 103 -14.53 -9.12 -8.65
C ARG A 103 -13.68 -8.48 -9.74
N PHE A 104 -12.45 -8.94 -9.87
CA PHE A 104 -11.48 -8.32 -10.76
C PHE A 104 -11.02 -9.33 -11.81
N SER A 105 -10.83 -8.82 -13.02
CA SER A 105 -10.22 -9.50 -14.17
C SER A 105 -8.78 -9.02 -14.34
N GLU A 106 -7.98 -9.70 -15.17
CA GLU A 106 -6.53 -9.44 -15.31
C GLU A 106 -6.19 -7.96 -15.55
N ASN A 107 -7.02 -7.28 -16.33
CA ASN A 107 -6.82 -5.87 -16.69
C ASN A 107 -7.27 -4.86 -15.60
N ASP A 108 -7.86 -5.31 -14.50
CA ASP A 108 -8.32 -4.43 -13.41
C ASP A 108 -7.17 -4.15 -12.42
N GLU A 109 -7.05 -2.90 -11.95
CA GLU A 109 -5.97 -2.50 -11.02
C GLU A 109 -5.90 -3.35 -9.73
N LEU A 110 -7.06 -3.85 -9.27
CA LEU A 110 -7.18 -4.66 -8.06
C LEU A 110 -7.15 -6.18 -8.33
N TYR A 111 -6.73 -6.60 -9.53
CA TYR A 111 -6.66 -8.02 -9.90
C TYR A 111 -5.80 -8.85 -8.95
N TYR A 112 -4.72 -8.26 -8.42
CA TYR A 112 -3.85 -8.90 -7.44
C TYR A 112 -4.63 -9.42 -6.22
N PHE A 113 -5.80 -8.83 -5.90
CA PHE A 113 -6.64 -9.32 -4.81
C PHE A 113 -7.22 -10.73 -5.09
N GLU A 114 -7.57 -11.03 -6.34
CA GLU A 114 -8.10 -12.33 -6.71
C GLU A 114 -7.02 -13.42 -6.64
N THR A 115 -5.78 -13.10 -7.02
CA THR A 115 -4.65 -14.04 -7.00
C THR A 115 -4.05 -14.19 -5.60
N ASP A 116 -3.61 -13.08 -4.99
CA ASP A 116 -2.71 -13.11 -3.83
C ASP A 116 -3.45 -13.25 -2.51
N TYR A 117 -4.73 -12.89 -2.49
CA TYR A 117 -5.55 -12.88 -1.28
C TYR A 117 -6.69 -13.88 -1.33
N LYS A 118 -7.54 -13.79 -2.36
CA LYS A 118 -8.71 -14.66 -2.45
C LYS A 118 -8.32 -16.11 -2.75
N THR A 119 -7.46 -16.34 -3.75
CA THR A 119 -7.05 -17.70 -4.12
C THR A 119 -6.15 -18.31 -3.05
N THR A 120 -5.22 -17.52 -2.49
CA THR A 120 -4.28 -18.00 -1.46
C THR A 120 -4.92 -18.21 -0.09
N TYR A 121 -5.71 -17.24 0.40
CA TYR A 121 -6.22 -17.23 1.78
C TYR A 121 -7.73 -17.39 1.90
N GLY A 122 -8.49 -17.23 0.81
CA GLY A 122 -9.96 -17.26 0.83
C GLY A 122 -10.61 -15.92 1.21
N ASN A 123 -9.87 -14.81 1.12
CA ASN A 123 -10.38 -13.48 1.47
C ASN A 123 -11.57 -13.09 0.59
N THR A 124 -12.49 -12.31 1.15
CA THR A 124 -13.58 -11.66 0.40
C THR A 124 -13.29 -10.18 0.30
N PHE A 125 -13.27 -9.63 -0.92
CA PHE A 125 -13.04 -8.20 -1.13
C PHE A 125 -14.10 -7.38 -0.39
N PRO A 126 -13.71 -6.30 0.31
CA PRO A 126 -12.38 -5.69 0.46
C PRO A 126 -11.67 -6.04 1.79
N ILE A 127 -12.07 -7.11 2.49
CA ILE A 127 -11.60 -7.41 3.85
C ILE A 127 -10.09 -7.66 3.85
N GLY A 128 -9.37 -7.01 4.77
CA GLY A 128 -7.92 -7.11 4.89
C GLY A 128 -7.14 -6.08 4.06
N LEU A 129 -7.81 -5.19 3.33
CA LEU A 129 -7.15 -4.08 2.65
C LEU A 129 -7.13 -2.83 3.53
N TYR A 130 -6.13 -1.99 3.30
CA TYR A 130 -6.10 -0.63 3.81
C TYR A 130 -6.97 0.29 2.94
N LEU A 131 -7.46 1.35 3.56
CA LEU A 131 -8.24 2.38 2.91
C LEU A 131 -7.83 3.73 3.49
N ASP A 132 -7.28 4.61 2.66
CA ASP A 132 -6.99 5.97 3.05
C ASP A 132 -8.23 6.84 2.84
N ILE A 133 -8.68 7.53 3.89
CA ILE A 133 -9.89 8.34 3.89
C ILE A 133 -9.56 9.77 4.34
N PRO A 134 -9.96 10.81 3.59
CA PRO A 134 -9.73 12.20 3.96
C PRO A 134 -10.71 12.67 5.02
N ASP A 135 -10.19 13.42 6.00
CA ASP A 135 -11.00 14.18 6.95
C ASP A 135 -11.56 15.47 6.31
N ASP A 136 -12.25 16.30 7.10
CA ASP A 136 -12.84 17.54 6.62
C ASP A 136 -11.82 18.66 6.31
N ARG A 137 -10.55 18.44 6.68
CA ARG A 137 -9.41 19.29 6.33
C ARG A 137 -8.65 18.75 5.11
N ASN A 138 -9.17 17.69 4.49
CA ASN A 138 -8.53 16.98 3.38
C ASN A 138 -7.19 16.33 3.75
N VAL A 139 -7.01 16.00 5.03
CA VAL A 139 -5.88 15.18 5.50
C VAL A 139 -6.32 13.73 5.47
N TYR A 140 -5.58 12.90 4.73
CA TYR A 140 -5.86 11.48 4.63
C TYR A 140 -5.35 10.73 5.85
N HIS A 141 -6.17 9.81 6.36
CA HIS A 141 -5.85 8.92 7.46
C HIS A 141 -5.94 7.47 6.99
N LYS A 142 -5.06 6.59 7.48
CA LYS A 142 -5.02 5.16 7.11
C LYS A 142 -6.00 4.35 7.95
N TRP A 143 -6.85 3.57 7.29
CA TRP A 143 -7.83 2.69 7.92
C TRP A 143 -7.66 1.24 7.45
N LEU A 144 -8.05 0.28 8.29
CA LEU A 144 -8.11 -1.14 7.93
C LEU A 144 -9.56 -1.58 7.75
N ILE A 145 -9.88 -2.22 6.62
CA ILE A 145 -11.21 -2.78 6.38
C ILE A 145 -11.34 -4.15 7.04
N CYS A 146 -12.13 -4.19 8.11
CA CYS A 146 -12.11 -5.27 9.07
C CYS A 146 -13.21 -6.31 8.88
N ARG A 147 -14.40 -5.91 8.40
CA ARG A 147 -15.55 -6.83 8.29
C ARG A 147 -16.62 -6.27 7.35
N GLU A 148 -17.31 -7.17 6.66
CA GLU A 148 -18.51 -6.86 5.90
C GLU A 148 -19.77 -6.92 6.80
N GLU A 149 -20.61 -5.89 6.70
CA GLU A 149 -21.99 -5.93 7.16
C GLU A 149 -22.89 -6.33 6.00
N LYS A 150 -23.35 -7.58 6.04
CA LYS A 150 -24.23 -8.12 5.00
C LYS A 150 -25.60 -7.45 5.07
N ALA A 151 -25.91 -6.66 4.05
CA ALA A 151 -27.20 -6.03 3.85
C ALA A 151 -27.75 -6.38 2.47
N ASN A 152 -29.08 -6.41 2.35
CA ASN A 152 -29.74 -6.70 1.06
C ASN A 152 -29.55 -5.58 0.03
N GLN A 153 -29.31 -4.35 0.50
CA GLN A 153 -29.00 -3.17 -0.30
C GLN A 153 -27.89 -2.39 0.38
N PHE A 154 -26.98 -1.82 -0.42
CA PHE A 154 -25.85 -1.01 0.03
C PHE A 154 -24.99 -1.70 1.10
N PRO A 155 -24.21 -2.73 0.72
CA PRO A 155 -23.26 -3.36 1.63
C PRO A 155 -22.35 -2.31 2.27
N LYS A 156 -22.15 -2.44 3.58
CA LYS A 156 -21.27 -1.57 4.34
C LYS A 156 -20.11 -2.39 4.89
N TYR A 157 -18.97 -1.76 5.05
CA TYR A 157 -17.79 -2.37 5.61
C TYR A 157 -17.36 -1.63 6.86
N LEU A 158 -17.03 -2.36 7.91
CA LEU A 158 -16.50 -1.81 9.15
C LEU A 158 -15.02 -1.50 8.94
N VAL A 159 -14.64 -0.26 9.19
CA VAL A 159 -13.25 0.20 9.17
C VAL A 159 -12.83 0.68 10.55
N LEU A 160 -11.55 0.46 10.84
CA LEU A 160 -10.89 0.91 12.07
C LEU A 160 -9.61 1.66 11.70
N PRO A 161 -9.27 2.73 12.42
CA PRO A 161 -8.10 3.55 12.09
C PRO A 161 -6.81 2.84 12.52
N CYS A 162 -5.76 3.02 11.74
CA CYS A 162 -4.47 2.40 11.93
C CYS A 162 -3.50 3.36 12.64
N ASP A 163 -3.68 3.56 13.94
CA ASP A 163 -2.95 4.58 14.69
C ASP A 163 -1.58 4.11 15.23
N TYR A 164 -1.28 2.81 15.12
CA TYR A 164 -0.09 2.22 15.75
C TYR A 164 0.78 1.46 14.75
N GLU A 165 2.06 1.83 14.67
CA GLU A 165 3.06 1.12 13.88
C GLU A 165 3.62 -0.06 14.70
N LEU A 166 3.33 -1.28 14.25
CA LEU A 166 3.90 -2.51 14.76
C LEU A 166 5.31 -2.69 14.20
N CYS A 167 6.30 -2.91 15.06
CA CYS A 167 7.67 -3.25 14.67
C CYS A 167 8.04 -4.65 15.19
N TRP A 168 8.64 -5.48 14.32
CA TRP A 168 9.14 -6.81 14.68
C TRP A 168 10.31 -7.24 13.80
N ILE A 169 10.99 -8.30 14.21
CA ILE A 169 12.02 -8.96 13.41
C ILE A 169 11.45 -10.26 12.88
N GLU A 170 11.45 -10.39 11.56
CA GLU A 170 11.14 -11.63 10.87
C GLU A 170 12.43 -12.47 10.75
N THR A 171 12.36 -13.75 11.12
CA THR A 171 13.47 -14.70 10.94
C THR A 171 13.07 -15.74 9.91
N ASN A 172 13.80 -15.78 8.79
CA ASN A 172 13.63 -16.78 7.73
C ASN A 172 14.93 -17.58 7.57
N GLY A 173 15.05 -18.66 8.34
CA GLY A 173 16.29 -19.43 8.41
C GLY A 173 17.44 -18.60 8.98
N LYS A 174 18.39 -18.20 8.13
CA LYS A 174 19.53 -17.35 8.52
C LYS A 174 19.25 -15.86 8.35
N ASP A 175 18.29 -15.51 7.52
CA ASP A 175 17.98 -14.12 7.21
C ASP A 175 17.10 -13.54 8.31
N ARG A 176 17.47 -12.35 8.79
CA ARG A 176 16.71 -11.61 9.80
C ARG A 176 16.39 -10.26 9.22
N ILE A 177 15.10 -9.93 9.13
CA ILE A 177 14.62 -8.74 8.43
C ILE A 177 13.77 -7.91 9.40
N LYS A 178 14.09 -6.63 9.51
CA LYS A 178 13.27 -5.65 10.22
C LYS A 178 11.96 -5.43 9.46
N ARG A 179 10.83 -5.54 10.15
CA ARG A 179 9.50 -5.38 9.55
C ARG A 179 8.67 -4.40 10.34
N ARG A 180 7.87 -3.64 9.60
CA ARG A 180 6.95 -2.65 10.16
C ARG A 180 5.61 -2.74 9.46
N MET A 181 4.54 -2.48 10.19
CA MET A 181 3.20 -2.45 9.62
C MET A 181 2.28 -1.61 10.48
N TRP A 182 1.50 -0.75 9.85
CA TRP A 182 0.43 -0.05 10.54
C TRP A 182 -0.66 -1.01 10.98
N SER A 183 -1.21 -0.79 12.17
CA SER A 183 -2.07 -1.77 12.83
C SER A 183 -3.16 -1.09 13.62
N VAL A 184 -4.24 -1.83 13.84
CA VAL A 184 -5.34 -1.39 14.70
C VAL A 184 -5.14 -2.00 16.08
N LEU A 185 -5.09 -1.15 17.11
CA LEU A 185 -5.05 -1.57 18.50
C LEU A 185 -6.45 -1.50 19.12
N ARG A 186 -6.87 -2.57 19.79
CA ARG A 186 -8.14 -2.65 20.51
C ARG A 186 -7.86 -3.08 21.94
N MET A 187 -8.50 -2.43 22.91
CA MET A 187 -8.41 -2.91 24.28
C MET A 187 -9.20 -4.20 24.40
N GLN A 188 -8.65 -5.15 25.14
CA GLN A 188 -9.43 -6.28 25.60
C GLN A 188 -9.83 -5.96 27.04
N SER A 189 -11.09 -5.60 27.27
CA SER A 189 -11.61 -5.48 28.63
C SER A 189 -11.63 -6.87 29.28
N SER A 190 -10.53 -7.26 29.92
CA SER A 190 -10.52 -8.40 30.83
C SER A 190 -11.02 -7.95 32.19
N TYR A 191 -12.07 -8.61 32.71
CA TYR A 191 -12.46 -8.50 34.12
C TYR A 191 -11.48 -9.32 34.96
N THR A 192 -10.22 -8.93 34.99
CA THR A 192 -9.26 -9.45 35.96
C THR A 192 -8.52 -8.28 36.58
N ILE A 193 -8.80 -8.08 37.87
CA ILE A 193 -8.13 -7.10 38.71
C ILE A 193 -6.66 -7.51 38.79
N GLY A 194 -5.79 -6.63 38.30
CA GLY A 194 -4.42 -6.41 38.75
C GLY A 194 -3.66 -7.63 39.26
N GLN A 195 -2.73 -8.10 38.43
CA GLN A 195 -1.71 -9.08 38.77
C GLN A 195 -2.21 -10.46 39.21
N TYR A 196 -2.14 -11.42 38.28
CA TYR A 196 -2.22 -12.83 38.67
C TYR A 196 -0.95 -13.19 39.45
N THR A 197 -1.11 -13.50 40.73
CA THR A 197 -0.06 -14.04 41.60
C THR A 197 -0.30 -15.53 41.76
N ASP A 198 0.52 -16.35 41.11
CA ASP A 198 0.76 -17.71 41.60
C ASP A 198 1.97 -17.66 42.54
N ARG A 199 2.15 -18.68 43.38
CA ARG A 199 3.10 -18.78 44.51
C ARG A 199 4.58 -18.49 44.18
N VAL A 200 4.92 -18.27 42.90
CA VAL A 200 6.29 -18.08 42.38
C VAL A 200 6.43 -16.88 41.42
N PHE A 201 5.37 -16.29 40.84
CA PHE A 201 5.48 -15.17 39.89
C PHE A 201 4.28 -14.20 39.91
N THR A 202 4.53 -12.92 39.61
CA THR A 202 3.54 -11.83 39.48
C THR A 202 3.57 -11.31 38.04
N ARG A 203 2.43 -11.21 37.34
CA ARG A 203 2.34 -10.73 35.94
C ARG A 203 1.49 -9.48 35.81
N THR A 204 1.86 -8.51 34.99
CA THR A 204 1.00 -7.36 34.69
C THR A 204 -0.11 -7.80 33.72
N ASP A 205 -1.37 -7.76 34.14
CA ASP A 205 -2.52 -8.27 33.36
C ASP A 205 -3.04 -7.22 32.37
N ASN A 206 -2.13 -6.63 31.59
CA ASN A 206 -2.51 -5.72 30.51
C ASN A 206 -2.53 -6.49 29.20
N GLN A 207 -3.74 -6.70 28.68
CA GLN A 207 -4.00 -7.47 27.46
C GLN A 207 -4.61 -6.57 26.40
N ASN A 208 -4.02 -6.60 25.20
CA ASN A 208 -4.55 -5.89 24.04
C ASN A 208 -4.75 -6.85 22.87
N LYS A 209 -5.57 -6.41 21.91
CA LYS A 209 -5.70 -7.06 20.60
C LYS A 209 -5.16 -6.16 19.51
N ILE A 210 -4.31 -6.73 18.66
CA ILE A 210 -3.83 -6.08 17.45
C ILE A 210 -4.51 -6.73 16.26
N TRP A 211 -5.06 -5.93 15.35
CA TRP A 211 -5.64 -6.42 14.10
C TRP A 211 -4.79 -5.92 12.94
N LEU A 212 -4.43 -6.86 12.06
CA LEU A 212 -3.56 -6.66 10.92
C LEU A 212 -4.18 -7.31 9.68
N PRO A 213 -3.82 -6.84 8.48
CA PRO A 213 -4.15 -7.56 7.26
C PRO A 213 -3.44 -8.93 7.25
N LEU A 214 -4.12 -9.97 6.77
CA LEU A 214 -3.49 -11.26 6.52
C LEU A 214 -2.71 -11.20 5.19
N ASN A 215 -1.40 -11.39 5.25
CA ASN A 215 -0.49 -11.40 4.09
C ASN A 215 0.74 -12.29 4.38
N LYS A 216 1.68 -12.39 3.42
CA LYS A 216 2.88 -13.26 3.53
C LYS A 216 3.81 -12.90 4.69
N LEU A 217 3.68 -11.71 5.28
CA LEU A 217 4.46 -11.33 6.46
C LEU A 217 3.73 -11.69 7.76
N THR A 218 2.44 -11.34 7.85
CA THR A 218 1.65 -11.53 9.08
C THR A 218 1.21 -12.98 9.29
N GLU A 219 1.15 -13.79 8.23
CA GLU A 219 0.92 -15.24 8.33
C GLU A 219 2.02 -15.96 9.11
N LYS A 220 3.24 -15.40 9.11
CA LYS A 220 4.41 -15.98 9.79
C LYS A 220 4.42 -15.70 11.28
N PHE A 221 3.49 -14.91 11.80
CA PHE A 221 3.36 -14.72 13.23
C PHE A 221 3.02 -16.04 13.92
N TRP A 222 3.66 -16.24 15.06
CA TRP A 222 3.57 -17.48 15.81
C TRP A 222 3.54 -17.19 17.30
N TYR A 223 3.09 -18.17 18.07
CA TYR A 223 3.12 -18.12 19.53
C TYR A 223 3.38 -19.51 20.09
N THR A 224 3.88 -19.56 21.33
CA THR A 224 4.09 -20.81 22.07
C THR A 224 3.45 -20.71 23.46
N ASN A 225 3.45 -21.83 24.20
CA ASN A 225 2.93 -21.87 25.56
C ASN A 225 3.83 -21.19 26.60
N SER A 226 5.04 -20.76 26.21
CA SER A 226 6.00 -20.09 27.10
C SER A 226 6.22 -18.65 26.66
N GLU A 227 6.20 -17.73 27.62
CA GLU A 227 6.37 -16.29 27.40
C GLU A 227 7.78 -15.94 26.92
N ASP A 228 8.80 -16.70 27.34
CA ASP A 228 10.19 -16.43 26.99
C ASP A 228 10.55 -16.81 25.56
N THR A 229 9.77 -17.74 24.99
CA THR A 229 9.98 -18.31 23.66
C THR A 229 8.90 -17.90 22.68
N THR A 230 7.90 -17.11 23.07
CA THR A 230 6.88 -16.64 22.12
C THR A 230 7.40 -15.45 21.32
N MET A 231 6.74 -15.16 20.21
CA MET A 231 7.06 -13.97 19.41
C MET A 231 6.83 -12.70 20.25
N ARG A 232 7.85 -11.85 20.33
CA ARG A 232 7.80 -10.53 20.95
C ARG A 232 7.77 -9.46 19.87
N ILE A 233 6.96 -8.43 20.09
CA ILE A 233 6.75 -7.33 19.16
C ILE A 233 6.72 -6.01 19.92
N VAL A 234 6.95 -4.91 19.20
CA VAL A 234 6.86 -3.56 19.76
C VAL A 234 5.67 -2.84 19.13
N VAL A 235 4.78 -2.36 19.98
CA VAL A 235 3.67 -1.45 19.65
C VAL A 235 3.64 -0.40 20.75
N SER A 236 4.36 0.70 20.51
CA SER A 236 4.60 1.74 21.50
C SER A 236 4.89 3.07 20.80
N ALA A 237 4.61 4.18 21.49
CA ALA A 237 5.14 5.48 21.10
C ALA A 237 6.69 5.44 21.10
N PRO A 238 7.35 6.21 20.21
CA PRO A 238 8.81 6.31 20.15
C PRO A 238 9.33 7.00 21.41
N THR A 239 9.70 6.19 22.40
CA THR A 239 10.14 6.65 23.72
C THR A 239 11.35 5.84 24.17
N GLU A 240 12.12 6.36 25.12
CA GLU A 240 13.29 5.65 25.65
C GLU A 240 12.93 4.42 26.50
N HIS A 241 11.65 4.28 26.87
CA HIS A 241 11.13 3.16 27.64
C HIS A 241 9.91 2.54 26.95
N PRO A 242 10.10 1.88 25.80
CA PRO A 242 8.98 1.37 25.02
C PRO A 242 8.35 0.14 25.65
N LEU A 243 7.07 -0.05 25.36
CA LEU A 243 6.33 -1.21 25.80
C LEU A 243 6.53 -2.38 24.84
N ILE A 244 6.98 -3.51 25.37
CA ILE A 244 7.08 -4.77 24.62
C ILE A 244 5.87 -5.63 24.90
N TRP A 245 5.44 -6.32 23.86
CA TRP A 245 4.27 -7.18 23.88
C TRP A 245 4.64 -8.59 23.42
N ALA A 246 4.26 -9.59 24.22
CA ALA A 246 4.40 -11.00 23.89
C ALA A 246 3.10 -11.52 23.25
N CYS A 247 3.20 -12.16 22.09
CA CYS A 247 2.06 -12.77 21.43
C CYS A 247 1.63 -14.05 22.17
N THR A 248 0.34 -14.19 22.46
CA THR A 248 -0.19 -15.34 23.21
C THR A 248 -1.30 -16.09 22.50
N LYS A 249 -1.91 -15.46 21.49
CA LYS A 249 -2.92 -16.11 20.67
C LYS A 249 -3.00 -15.41 19.32
N ILE A 250 -3.25 -16.21 18.29
CA ILE A 250 -3.43 -15.76 16.92
C ILE A 250 -4.76 -16.29 16.41
N GLU A 251 -5.58 -15.41 15.82
CA GLU A 251 -6.90 -15.75 15.25
C GLU A 251 -7.01 -15.15 13.84
N ASN A 252 -7.34 -15.98 12.83
CA ASN A 252 -7.35 -15.56 11.43
C ASN A 252 -8.62 -15.96 10.64
N ILE A 253 -9.65 -16.45 11.35
CA ILE A 253 -10.83 -17.08 10.74
C ILE A 253 -12.04 -16.12 10.70
N GLN A 254 -12.07 -15.07 11.55
CA GLN A 254 -13.28 -14.28 11.79
C GLN A 254 -13.05 -12.75 11.72
N PRO A 255 -13.12 -12.12 10.54
CA PRO A 255 -13.24 -12.75 9.21
C PRO A 255 -11.89 -13.18 8.62
N ILE A 256 -11.94 -14.05 7.61
CA ILE A 256 -10.79 -14.38 6.77
C ILE A 256 -10.29 -13.10 6.09
N GLY A 257 -8.98 -12.91 6.10
CA GLY A 257 -8.29 -11.71 5.62
C GLY A 257 -7.78 -10.77 6.72
N ILE A 258 -8.12 -11.05 7.98
CA ILE A 258 -7.60 -10.32 9.15
C ILE A 258 -6.85 -11.27 10.07
N GLN A 259 -5.64 -10.90 10.44
CA GLN A 259 -4.83 -11.53 11.47
C GLN A 259 -5.04 -10.79 12.80
N LYS A 260 -5.59 -11.47 13.81
CA LYS A 260 -5.80 -10.90 15.15
C LYS A 260 -4.81 -11.51 16.13
N LEU A 261 -3.99 -10.67 16.73
CA LEU A 261 -3.04 -11.04 17.77
C LEU A 261 -3.60 -10.65 19.12
N THR A 262 -3.57 -11.58 20.08
CA THR A 262 -3.75 -11.25 21.49
C THR A 262 -2.39 -11.17 22.14
N ILE A 263 -2.13 -10.03 22.78
CA ILE A 263 -0.80 -9.69 23.31
C ILE A 263 -0.88 -9.34 24.78
N TYR A 264 0.18 -9.71 25.52
CA TYR A 264 0.39 -9.31 26.91
C TYR A 264 1.65 -8.46 27.02
N GLN A 265 1.59 -7.46 27.89
CA GLN A 265 2.74 -6.63 28.15
C GLN A 265 3.84 -7.46 28.83
N THR A 266 5.06 -7.33 28.33
CA THR A 266 6.26 -7.96 28.89
C THR A 266 7.35 -6.90 29.10
N VAL A 267 8.45 -7.31 29.74
CA VAL A 267 9.51 -6.42 30.18
C VAL A 267 10.49 -6.16 29.04
N TRP A 268 10.92 -4.91 28.91
CA TRP A 268 12.03 -4.50 28.06
C TRP A 268 13.36 -5.01 28.61
N SER A 269 14.23 -5.52 27.72
CA SER A 269 15.52 -6.05 28.12
C SER A 269 16.63 -5.57 27.18
N ASP A 270 17.54 -4.74 27.70
CA ASP A 270 18.64 -4.14 26.91
C ASP A 270 19.58 -5.18 26.27
N ASN A 271 19.61 -6.41 26.78
CA ASN A 271 20.39 -7.52 26.23
C ASN A 271 19.67 -8.29 25.11
N ARG A 272 18.38 -8.04 24.86
CA ARG A 272 17.58 -8.71 23.82
C ARG A 272 16.99 -7.73 22.83
N ASP A 273 16.70 -6.52 23.26
CA ASP A 273 15.89 -5.54 22.52
C ASP A 273 16.74 -4.31 22.13
N TYR A 274 16.37 -3.64 21.04
CA TYR A 274 17.17 -2.54 20.46
C TYR A 274 16.31 -1.34 20.09
N ILE A 275 16.75 -0.14 20.50
CA ILE A 275 16.18 1.14 20.08
C ILE A 275 17.09 1.76 19.02
N GLU A 276 16.56 1.94 17.84
CA GLU A 276 17.25 2.52 16.70
C GLU A 276 17.00 4.03 16.65
N LYS A 277 18.08 4.81 16.62
CA LYS A 277 18.04 6.28 16.54
C LYS A 277 18.71 6.78 15.26
N ASP A 278 18.23 7.90 14.72
CA ASP A 278 18.89 8.61 13.63
C ASP A 278 20.11 9.42 14.13
N GLU A 279 20.81 10.08 13.20
CA GLU A 279 21.97 10.96 13.50
C GLU A 279 21.61 12.12 14.45
N ASN A 280 20.34 12.52 14.49
CA ASN A 280 19.83 13.59 15.34
C ASN A 280 19.36 13.09 16.72
N GLY A 281 19.43 11.77 16.96
CA GLY A 281 18.99 11.13 18.20
C GLY A 281 17.49 10.85 18.27
N ASN A 282 16.72 11.05 17.19
CA ASN A 282 15.31 10.70 17.13
C ASN A 282 15.15 9.19 17.02
N ILE A 283 14.19 8.62 17.75
CA ILE A 283 13.90 7.19 17.67
C ILE A 283 13.20 6.91 16.34
N ILE A 284 13.87 6.16 15.48
CA ILE A 284 13.34 5.77 14.17
C ILE A 284 12.81 4.35 14.17
N GLY A 285 13.14 3.50 15.14
CA GLY A 285 12.67 2.12 15.22
C GLY A 285 12.88 1.51 16.60
N MET A 286 12.05 0.53 16.95
CA MET A 286 12.14 -0.19 18.22
C MET A 286 11.91 -1.67 17.95
N TRP A 287 12.86 -2.50 18.36
CA TRP A 287 12.95 -3.87 17.90
C TRP A 287 13.06 -4.82 19.07
N ALA A 288 12.03 -5.64 19.28
CA ALA A 288 12.09 -6.73 20.25
C ALA A 288 12.92 -7.89 19.69
N SER A 289 13.65 -8.58 20.55
CA SER A 289 14.46 -9.76 20.19
C SER A 289 15.54 -9.50 19.12
N TYR A 290 16.05 -8.27 19.04
CA TYR A 290 17.15 -7.87 18.16
C TYR A 290 18.43 -8.67 18.40
N PHE A 291 18.80 -8.89 19.66
CA PHE A 291 20.04 -9.58 20.04
C PHE A 291 19.88 -11.08 20.30
N ASP A 292 18.73 -11.68 19.96
CA ASP A 292 18.49 -13.13 20.13
C ASP A 292 19.34 -13.99 19.16
N SER A 293 20.04 -13.38 18.20
CA SER A 293 20.98 -14.03 17.27
C SER A 293 22.19 -13.14 17.03
N GLU A 294 23.35 -13.76 16.75
CA GLU A 294 24.60 -13.07 16.39
C GLU A 294 24.52 -12.34 15.04
N ILE A 295 23.61 -12.76 14.17
CA ILE A 295 23.40 -12.13 12.85
C ILE A 295 22.50 -10.90 13.05
N ALA A 296 23.00 -9.71 12.72
CA ALA A 296 22.20 -8.49 12.80
C ALA A 296 21.05 -8.50 11.77
N PRO A 297 19.84 -8.07 12.14
CA PRO A 297 18.75 -7.87 11.20
C PRO A 297 19.07 -6.80 10.15
N SER A 298 18.77 -7.09 8.88
CA SER A 298 18.81 -6.11 7.81
C SER A 298 17.49 -5.35 7.71
N ASP A 299 17.55 -4.13 7.17
CA ASP A 299 16.36 -3.45 6.70
C ASP A 299 15.76 -4.22 5.50
N PRO A 300 14.44 -4.16 5.29
CA PRO A 300 13.84 -4.82 4.15
C PRO A 300 14.41 -4.14 2.89
N ASP A 301 14.70 -4.94 1.85
CA ASP A 301 14.89 -4.36 0.53
C ASP A 301 13.66 -3.48 0.27
N THR A 302 13.90 -2.19 0.00
CA THR A 302 12.83 -1.25 -0.34
C THR A 302 11.97 -1.97 -1.36
N PRO A 303 10.67 -2.19 -1.13
CA PRO A 303 9.82 -2.72 -2.18
C PRO A 303 9.90 -1.68 -3.29
N THR A 304 10.70 -1.97 -4.31
CA THR A 304 10.49 -1.36 -5.61
C THR A 304 9.03 -1.65 -5.89
N PRO A 305 8.17 -0.63 -6.08
CA PRO A 305 6.77 -0.87 -6.36
C PRO A 305 6.73 -1.91 -7.47
N THR A 306 6.15 -3.08 -7.16
CA THR A 306 5.90 -4.06 -8.20
C THR A 306 4.96 -3.34 -9.16
N PRO A 307 5.37 -3.04 -10.41
CA PRO A 307 4.41 -2.54 -11.37
C PRO A 307 3.29 -3.57 -11.45
N SER A 308 2.06 -3.07 -11.46
CA SER A 308 0.84 -3.86 -11.65
C SER A 308 1.01 -4.86 -12.80
N PRO A 309 0.32 -6.02 -12.74
CA PRO A 309 0.61 -7.11 -13.65
C PRO A 309 0.30 -6.68 -15.08
N GLU A 310 1.33 -6.66 -15.94
CA GLU A 310 1.32 -7.24 -17.28
C GLU A 310 2.69 -6.99 -17.96
N THR A 311 3.49 -8.05 -18.06
CA THR A 311 4.82 -8.17 -18.72
C THR A 311 5.95 -7.30 -18.15
N ASN A 312 6.97 -7.91 -17.51
CA ASN A 312 8.18 -7.14 -17.15
C ASN A 312 8.95 -6.84 -18.44
N ILE A 313 8.63 -5.71 -19.06
CA ILE A 313 9.33 -5.26 -20.24
C ILE A 313 10.48 -4.36 -19.78
N LEU A 314 11.69 -4.86 -19.95
CA LEU A 314 12.91 -4.12 -19.68
C LEU A 314 13.21 -3.18 -20.85
N ALA A 315 13.33 -1.88 -20.56
CA ALA A 315 13.72 -0.86 -21.53
C ALA A 315 15.19 -0.45 -21.31
N SER A 316 16.04 -0.66 -22.31
CA SER A 316 17.47 -0.32 -22.26
C SER A 316 17.82 0.75 -23.29
N ILE A 317 18.59 1.75 -22.89
CA ILE A 317 19.10 2.81 -23.78
C ILE A 317 20.49 2.39 -24.26
N ILE A 318 20.65 2.25 -25.58
CA ILE A 318 21.88 1.85 -26.23
C ILE A 318 22.48 3.06 -26.97
N CYS A 319 23.73 3.37 -26.64
CA CYS A 319 24.57 4.29 -27.40
C CYS A 319 25.88 3.61 -27.78
N SER A 320 26.41 3.92 -28.98
CA SER A 320 27.67 3.36 -29.46
C SER A 320 28.92 4.00 -28.82
N ALA A 321 28.75 5.06 -28.04
CA ALA A 321 29.83 5.78 -27.38
C ALA A 321 29.54 5.87 -25.87
N SER A 322 30.59 5.80 -25.07
CA SER A 322 30.55 6.05 -23.62
C SER A 322 30.76 7.53 -23.26
N SER A 323 30.97 8.40 -24.25
CA SER A 323 31.23 9.83 -24.05
C SER A 323 30.57 10.73 -25.10
N ILE A 324 30.29 11.97 -24.67
CA ILE A 324 29.73 13.05 -25.49
C ILE A 324 30.62 14.29 -25.38
N LYS A 325 30.90 14.94 -26.52
CA LYS A 325 31.75 16.14 -26.58
C LYS A 325 30.91 17.41 -26.51
N VAL A 326 31.34 18.39 -25.72
CA VAL A 326 30.74 19.74 -25.67
C VAL A 326 30.87 20.40 -27.04
N GLY A 327 29.76 20.92 -27.59
CA GLY A 327 29.74 21.49 -28.94
C GLY A 327 29.98 20.51 -30.09
N GLY A 328 30.15 19.22 -29.78
CA GLY A 328 30.52 18.16 -30.72
C GLY A 328 29.41 17.76 -31.71
N SER A 329 29.60 16.63 -32.37
CA SER A 329 28.59 16.04 -33.25
C SER A 329 27.49 15.33 -32.44
N TYR A 330 26.33 15.15 -33.06
CA TYR A 330 25.22 14.41 -32.47
C TYR A 330 25.61 12.96 -32.15
N ARG A 331 25.13 12.46 -31.02
CA ARG A 331 25.14 11.04 -30.63
C ARG A 331 23.74 10.46 -30.80
N THR A 332 23.66 9.26 -31.38
CA THR A 332 22.39 8.53 -31.53
C THR A 332 22.17 7.63 -30.32
N LEU A 333 21.00 7.73 -29.72
CA LEU A 333 20.47 6.87 -28.68
C LEU A 333 19.37 5.99 -29.29
N ASN A 334 19.39 4.71 -28.96
CA ASN A 334 18.36 3.75 -29.36
C ASN A 334 17.76 3.12 -28.12
N ILE A 335 16.44 3.04 -28.04
CA ILE A 335 15.76 2.28 -26.99
C ILE A 335 15.47 0.88 -27.52
N LYS A 336 15.79 -0.13 -26.71
CA LYS A 336 15.46 -1.53 -26.94
C LYS A 336 14.58 -2.05 -25.82
N PHE A 337 13.49 -2.72 -26.19
CA PHE A 337 12.56 -3.34 -25.25
C PHE A 337 12.73 -4.87 -25.29
N THR A 338 12.84 -5.49 -24.12
CA THR A 338 13.01 -6.94 -23.95
C THR A 338 11.99 -7.52 -22.98
N ASN A 339 11.36 -8.64 -23.34
CA ASN A 339 10.40 -9.34 -22.48
C ASN A 339 11.09 -10.28 -21.47
N ASP A 340 10.30 -10.93 -20.60
CA ASP A 340 10.77 -11.89 -19.58
C ASP A 340 11.58 -13.07 -20.15
N SER A 341 11.39 -13.41 -21.43
CA SER A 341 12.11 -14.47 -22.15
C SER A 341 13.42 -13.99 -22.79
N GLY A 342 13.73 -12.69 -22.68
CA GLY A 342 14.89 -12.04 -23.32
C GLY A 342 14.71 -11.77 -24.82
N GLU A 343 13.49 -11.86 -25.34
CA GLU A 343 13.18 -11.59 -26.74
C GLU A 343 13.00 -10.08 -26.98
N ASP A 344 13.42 -9.61 -28.15
CA ASP A 344 13.30 -8.21 -28.57
C ASP A 344 11.88 -7.91 -29.04
N VAL A 345 11.16 -7.08 -28.28
CA VAL A 345 9.77 -6.67 -28.54
C VAL A 345 9.67 -5.21 -28.94
N THR A 346 10.77 -4.59 -29.39
CA THR A 346 10.83 -3.14 -29.63
C THR A 346 9.79 -2.61 -30.61
N ASN A 347 9.41 -3.40 -31.61
CA ASN A 347 8.44 -2.99 -32.62
C ASN A 347 7.00 -2.89 -32.08
N ASP A 348 6.71 -3.55 -30.95
CA ASP A 348 5.38 -3.52 -30.32
C ASP A 348 5.12 -2.21 -29.56
N PHE A 349 6.11 -1.31 -29.55
CA PHE A 349 6.08 0.00 -28.89
C PHE A 349 6.02 1.17 -29.87
N ASP A 350 5.68 0.92 -31.14
CA ASP A 350 5.58 1.96 -32.18
C ASP A 350 4.61 3.11 -31.84
N LYS A 351 3.58 2.81 -31.04
CA LYS A 351 2.58 3.77 -30.55
C LYS A 351 2.85 4.31 -29.14
N ALA A 352 3.93 3.89 -28.48
CA ALA A 352 4.23 4.34 -27.13
C ALA A 352 4.69 5.81 -27.11
N THR A 353 4.31 6.54 -26.06
CA THR A 353 4.81 7.89 -25.80
C THR A 353 6.11 7.79 -25.00
N ILE A 354 7.20 8.41 -25.48
CA ILE A 354 8.52 8.32 -24.85
C ILE A 354 9.01 9.72 -24.49
N GLU A 355 9.16 9.95 -23.19
CA GLU A 355 9.72 11.16 -22.61
C GLU A 355 11.16 10.92 -22.17
N TRP A 356 12.07 11.80 -22.60
CA TRP A 356 13.49 11.72 -22.29
C TRP A 356 13.83 12.68 -21.16
N SER A 357 14.67 12.22 -20.25
CA SER A 357 15.15 12.99 -19.10
C SER A 357 16.67 12.94 -19.04
N TYR A 358 17.25 14.08 -18.69
CA TYR A 358 18.70 14.27 -18.66
C TYR A 358 19.08 14.90 -17.34
N THR A 359 20.05 14.32 -16.65
CA THR A 359 20.54 14.87 -15.38
C THR A 359 22.06 14.94 -15.35
N ILE A 360 22.59 15.99 -14.74
CA ILE A 360 24.02 16.19 -14.49
C ILE A 360 24.16 16.53 -13.00
N ASN A 361 24.98 15.78 -12.26
CA ASN A 361 25.15 15.92 -10.80
C ASN A 361 23.82 15.91 -10.02
N GLY A 362 22.87 15.07 -10.44
CA GLY A 362 21.55 14.94 -9.80
C GLY A 362 20.54 16.04 -10.11
N ASN A 363 20.91 17.07 -10.87
CA ASN A 363 19.99 18.13 -11.30
C ASN A 363 19.54 17.91 -12.75
N ASN A 364 18.26 18.22 -13.04
CA ASN A 364 17.72 18.17 -14.40
C ASN A 364 18.46 19.17 -15.31
N TYR A 365 18.93 18.69 -16.47
CA TYR A 365 19.67 19.47 -17.45
C TYR A 365 18.87 19.60 -18.75
N SER A 366 18.16 20.72 -18.90
CA SER A 366 17.23 20.96 -20.02
C SER A 366 17.86 21.57 -21.28
N LYS A 367 19.18 21.83 -21.30
CA LYS A 367 19.84 22.52 -22.42
C LYS A 367 20.33 21.59 -23.54
N ILE A 368 20.06 20.28 -23.45
CA ILE A 368 20.46 19.33 -24.48
C ILE A 368 19.72 19.61 -25.78
N ILE A 369 20.45 19.54 -26.90
CA ILE A 369 19.89 19.72 -28.23
C ILE A 369 19.45 18.36 -28.73
N GLU A 370 18.15 18.16 -28.89
CA GLU A 370 17.54 16.90 -29.32
C GLU A 370 17.08 16.96 -30.78
N ASN A 371 17.17 15.81 -31.47
CA ASN A 371 16.56 15.61 -32.77
C ASN A 371 15.97 14.19 -32.85
N VAL A 372 14.66 14.11 -33.10
CA VAL A 372 13.91 12.85 -33.16
C VAL A 372 14.07 12.19 -34.52
N ILE A 373 14.51 10.93 -34.57
CA ILE A 373 14.63 10.18 -35.83
C ILE A 373 13.43 9.25 -36.03
N SER A 374 13.12 8.44 -35.01
CA SER A 374 12.02 7.47 -34.98
C SER A 374 11.47 7.39 -33.55
N PHE A 375 10.41 6.60 -33.33
CA PHE A 375 9.83 6.45 -31.98
C PHE A 375 10.88 5.97 -30.96
N ASN A 376 11.72 5.01 -31.32
CA ASN A 376 12.77 4.43 -30.48
C ASN A 376 14.18 5.01 -30.68
N GLN A 377 14.36 6.04 -31.53
CA GLN A 377 15.68 6.61 -31.81
C GLN A 377 15.71 8.14 -31.69
N ARG A 378 16.68 8.63 -30.94
CA ARG A 378 16.89 10.06 -30.72
C ARG A 378 18.35 10.45 -30.88
N LYS A 379 18.62 11.58 -31.53
CA LYS A 379 19.94 12.20 -31.53
C LYS A 379 20.02 13.27 -30.46
N ILE A 380 21.09 13.26 -29.69
CA ILE A 380 21.39 14.29 -28.70
C ILE A 380 22.73 14.95 -29.00
N LYS A 381 22.84 16.23 -28.68
CA LYS A 381 24.09 16.99 -28.75
C LYS A 381 24.21 17.87 -27.49
N MET A 382 25.41 17.92 -26.92
CA MET A 382 25.73 18.87 -25.87
C MET A 382 25.88 20.29 -26.46
N PRO A 383 25.27 21.31 -25.87
CA PRO A 383 25.52 22.71 -26.24
C PRO A 383 26.96 23.11 -25.89
N ASP A 384 27.36 24.31 -26.26
CA ASP A 384 28.69 24.88 -25.95
C ASP A 384 28.79 25.31 -24.46
N ASP A 385 28.51 24.38 -23.56
CA ASP A 385 28.49 24.56 -22.09
C ASP A 385 29.71 23.86 -21.46
N TYR A 386 30.86 24.53 -21.54
CA TYR A 386 32.16 24.02 -21.09
C TYR A 386 32.23 23.80 -19.56
N GLU A 387 31.29 24.32 -18.78
CA GLU A 387 31.23 24.11 -17.32
C GLU A 387 30.83 22.67 -16.95
N GLN A 388 30.31 21.90 -17.91
CA GLN A 388 29.89 20.51 -17.69
C GLN A 388 30.97 19.48 -18.04
N ILE A 389 32.13 19.91 -18.55
CA ILE A 389 33.26 19.01 -18.87
C ILE A 389 33.73 18.27 -17.62
N GLY A 390 33.98 16.98 -17.76
CA GLY A 390 34.42 16.08 -16.67
C GLY A 390 33.28 15.57 -15.78
N LYS A 391 32.02 15.94 -16.06
CA LYS A 391 30.84 15.41 -15.36
C LYS A 391 30.20 14.26 -16.13
N ILE A 392 29.31 13.53 -15.46
CA ILE A 392 28.53 12.44 -16.04
C ILE A 392 27.14 12.97 -16.39
N LEU A 393 26.77 12.81 -17.66
CA LEU A 393 25.40 12.96 -18.13
C LEU A 393 24.67 11.64 -17.93
N ILE A 394 23.61 11.65 -17.13
CA ILE A 394 22.73 10.50 -16.92
C ILE A 394 21.47 10.72 -17.76
N ILE A 395 21.10 9.70 -18.53
CA ILE A 395 19.99 9.71 -19.47
C ILE A 395 19.02 8.60 -19.07
N SER A 396 17.74 8.95 -18.95
CA SER A 396 16.65 8.01 -18.66
C SER A 396 15.41 8.36 -19.47
N CYS A 397 14.57 7.37 -19.72
CA CYS A 397 13.30 7.54 -20.43
C CYS A 397 12.13 7.05 -19.58
N THR A 398 11.03 7.78 -19.66
CA THR A 398 9.71 7.34 -19.20
C THR A 398 8.89 7.02 -20.44
N ILE A 399 8.43 5.78 -20.54
CA ILE A 399 7.66 5.25 -21.66
C ILE A 399 6.24 5.01 -21.18
N PHE A 400 5.25 5.45 -21.94
CA PHE A 400 3.83 5.23 -21.65
C PHE A 400 3.15 4.53 -22.83
N ARG A 401 2.47 3.42 -22.55
CA ARG A 401 1.59 2.71 -23.51
C ARG A 401 0.23 2.52 -22.84
N GLU A 402 -0.87 2.82 -23.54
CA GLU A 402 -2.22 2.80 -22.93
C GLU A 402 -2.62 1.45 -22.33
N ASP A 403 -2.05 0.36 -22.85
CA ASP A 403 -2.33 -1.03 -22.47
C ASP A 403 -1.37 -1.62 -21.44
N ILE A 404 -0.15 -1.07 -21.26
CA ILE A 404 0.80 -1.53 -20.22
C ILE A 404 0.95 -0.52 -19.07
N GLY A 405 0.73 0.76 -19.33
CA GLY A 405 1.05 1.85 -18.41
C GLY A 405 2.49 2.35 -18.58
N TYR A 406 3.11 2.74 -17.47
CA TYR A 406 4.43 3.38 -17.46
C TYR A 406 5.57 2.37 -17.30
N ILE A 407 6.59 2.50 -18.16
CA ILE A 407 7.84 1.75 -18.12
C ILE A 407 8.98 2.74 -17.98
N HIS A 408 9.90 2.47 -17.06
CA HIS A 408 11.11 3.26 -16.87
C HIS A 408 12.31 2.55 -17.47
N SER A 409 13.13 3.26 -18.22
CA SER A 409 14.35 2.69 -18.78
C SER A 409 15.47 2.58 -17.74
N GLU A 410 16.40 1.67 -18.00
CA GLU A 410 17.72 1.73 -17.39
C GLU A 410 18.41 3.07 -17.69
N GLN A 411 19.25 3.52 -16.76
CA GLN A 411 19.99 4.77 -16.89
C GLN A 411 21.25 4.56 -17.73
N LEU A 412 21.38 5.33 -18.81
CA LEU A 412 22.61 5.40 -19.59
C LEU A 412 23.48 6.54 -19.07
N GLN A 413 24.76 6.27 -18.84
CA GLN A 413 25.74 7.26 -18.39
C GLN A 413 26.72 7.58 -19.51
N LEU A 414 26.91 8.86 -19.81
CA LEU A 414 27.90 9.36 -20.76
C LEU A 414 28.84 10.34 -20.08
N GLU A 415 30.15 10.17 -20.28
CA GLU A 415 31.14 11.13 -19.83
C GLU A 415 31.17 12.37 -20.74
N ILE A 416 31.13 13.56 -20.16
CA ILE A 416 31.19 14.82 -20.90
C ILE A 416 32.65 15.21 -21.10
N THR A 417 33.06 15.29 -22.36
CA THR A 417 34.44 15.53 -22.80
C THR A 417 34.56 16.79 -23.65
N GLU A 418 35.78 17.25 -23.88
CA GLU A 418 36.09 18.38 -24.77
C GLU A 418 35.92 18.03 -26.26
#